data_AF-A0A847X0I9-F1
#
_entry.id   AF-A0A847X0I9-F1
#
_cell.length_a   1.000
_cell.length_b   1.000
_cell.length_c   1.000
_cell.angle_alpha   90.00
_cell.angle_beta   90.00
_cell.angle_gamma   90.00
#
_symmetry.space_group_name_H-M   'P 1'
#
loop_
_entity.id
_entity.type
_entity.pdbx_description
1 polymer ?
#
loop_
_entity_poly.entity_id
_entity_poly.type
_entity_poly.pdbx_seq_one_letter_code
_entity_poly.pdbx_strand_id
1 'polypeptide(L)'
;MRWRKGIEAKTRPVCDDVTVLDKLMGYVEDCYLTVEGVSIRGQRFHDPSTTTELLADLGKFGMVRAQRKGVTSSRSVIVTVTAPSWNADHVYVWHPEERRQIMLPNWDPNYVKGTSWYLLRKIKEFAKKQNMAFHSSADRLQARQAFLEAIGNAPITAKFAERRRHAPMLDPRPELIPGDTVKIIDADKYDVPHETAAERTSKPRVPAKSPRRGGAKATKKAVETRVKNLAAKTAAPSAPIQQKLPDSTGVPSDKVVGTVQETANAADRLKAIMDRVKKKDAN
;
A
#
# COMPACT_ATOMS: atom_id res chain seq x y z
N MET A 1 -25.04 -15.99 -26.20
CA MET A 1 -24.68 -15.82 -24.78
C MET A 1 -25.74 -14.98 -24.05
N ARG A 2 -26.33 -15.47 -22.96
CA ARG A 2 -27.38 -14.75 -22.18
C ARG A 2 -26.85 -13.51 -21.44
N TRP A 3 -25.55 -13.45 -21.17
CA TRP A 3 -24.92 -12.35 -20.43
C TRP A 3 -24.96 -11.00 -21.17
N ARG A 4 -24.57 -10.97 -22.46
CA ARG A 4 -24.64 -9.74 -23.30
C ARG A 4 -26.07 -9.19 -23.40
N LYS A 5 -27.05 -10.07 -23.65
CA LYS A 5 -28.48 -9.70 -23.68
C LYS A 5 -28.96 -9.10 -22.35
N GLY A 6 -28.41 -9.56 -21.21
CA GLY A 6 -28.72 -9.01 -19.89
C GLY A 6 -28.10 -7.63 -19.62
N ILE A 7 -26.95 -7.32 -20.24
CA ILE A 7 -26.32 -6.00 -20.21
C ILE A 7 -27.12 -5.03 -21.09
N GLU A 8 -27.50 -5.45 -22.29
CA GLU A 8 -28.31 -4.63 -23.22
C GLU A 8 -29.71 -4.33 -22.66
N ALA A 9 -30.35 -5.31 -21.99
CA ALA A 9 -31.69 -5.15 -21.43
C ALA A 9 -31.76 -4.23 -20.21
N LYS A 10 -30.65 -4.05 -19.49
CA LYS A 10 -30.57 -3.15 -18.33
C LYS A 10 -29.65 -2.01 -18.76
N THR A 11 -30.21 -0.85 -19.14
CA THR A 11 -29.51 0.40 -19.48
C THR A 11 -28.63 0.92 -18.34
N ARG A 12 -27.60 0.17 -18.00
CA ARG A 12 -26.56 0.50 -17.04
C ARG A 12 -25.44 1.14 -17.83
N PRO A 13 -24.95 2.32 -17.42
CA PRO A 13 -23.78 2.90 -18.05
C PRO A 13 -22.61 1.94 -17.87
N VAL A 14 -22.06 1.44 -18.97
CA VAL A 14 -20.84 0.64 -19.01
C VAL A 14 -19.71 1.58 -19.41
N CYS A 15 -18.58 1.47 -18.72
CA CYS A 15 -17.37 2.18 -19.09
C CYS A 15 -16.44 1.20 -19.81
N ASP A 16 -16.32 1.35 -21.12
CA ASP A 16 -15.45 0.49 -21.95
C ASP A 16 -13.99 0.97 -21.94
N ASP A 17 -13.75 2.22 -21.56
CA ASP A 17 -12.41 2.80 -21.51
C ASP A 17 -11.69 2.39 -20.22
N VAL A 18 -10.74 1.47 -20.36
CA VAL A 18 -9.89 0.98 -19.25
C VAL A 18 -9.10 2.12 -18.61
N THR A 19 -8.77 3.18 -19.36
CA THR A 19 -8.03 4.32 -18.79
C THR A 19 -8.86 5.06 -17.76
N VAL A 20 -10.19 5.06 -17.86
CA VAL A 20 -11.06 5.66 -16.82
C VAL A 20 -10.93 4.90 -15.51
N LEU A 21 -10.75 3.58 -15.57
CA LEU A 21 -10.54 2.77 -14.38
C LEU A 21 -9.21 3.12 -13.69
N ASP A 22 -8.16 3.38 -14.46
CA ASP A 22 -6.85 3.80 -13.91
C ASP A 22 -6.94 5.14 -13.18
N LYS A 23 -7.72 6.07 -13.74
CA LYS A 23 -8.00 7.37 -13.14
C LYS A 23 -8.85 7.27 -11.87
N LEU A 24 -9.69 6.23 -11.76
CA LEU A 24 -10.54 6.00 -10.59
C LEU A 24 -9.83 5.24 -9.46
N MET A 25 -9.03 4.23 -9.82
CA MET A 25 -8.36 3.33 -8.86
C MET A 25 -6.97 3.82 -8.45
N GLY A 26 -6.46 4.89 -9.06
CA GLY A 26 -5.20 5.52 -8.68
C GLY A 26 -5.27 6.17 -7.30
N TYR A 27 -4.11 6.34 -6.67
CA TYR A 27 -4.04 7.21 -5.50
C TYR A 27 -3.82 8.65 -5.95
N VAL A 28 -4.39 9.58 -5.19
CA VAL A 28 -4.32 11.02 -5.47
C VAL A 28 -3.32 11.66 -4.52
N GLU A 29 -2.41 12.47 -5.05
CA GLU A 29 -1.39 13.18 -4.29
C GLU A 29 -1.18 14.58 -4.88
N ASP A 30 -1.06 15.60 -4.02
CA ASP A 30 -0.76 16.96 -4.45
C ASP A 30 0.75 17.12 -4.60
N CYS A 31 1.19 17.58 -5.77
CA CYS A 31 2.59 17.67 -6.14
C CYS A 31 2.92 19.01 -6.76
N TYR A 32 4.20 19.40 -6.71
CA TYR A 32 4.66 20.58 -7.43
C TYR A 32 4.94 20.22 -8.89
N LEU A 33 4.25 20.88 -9.81
CA LEU A 33 4.60 20.96 -11.21
C LEU A 33 5.66 22.06 -11.38
N THR A 34 6.80 21.67 -11.95
CA THR A 34 7.92 22.56 -12.29
C THR A 34 8.28 22.38 -13.76
N VAL A 35 9.20 23.18 -14.28
CA VAL A 35 9.72 23.02 -15.67
C VAL A 35 10.33 21.64 -15.88
N GLU A 36 10.87 21.06 -14.81
CA GLU A 36 11.38 19.70 -14.81
C GLU A 36 10.30 18.62 -14.84
N GLY A 37 9.02 19.00 -14.73
CA GLY A 37 7.88 18.11 -14.61
C GLY A 37 7.45 17.90 -13.15
N VAL A 38 6.92 16.71 -12.88
CA VAL A 38 6.35 16.32 -11.58
C VAL A 38 7.21 15.22 -10.95
N SER A 39 7.51 15.35 -9.65
CA SER A 39 8.22 14.33 -8.89
C SER A 39 7.29 13.64 -7.89
N ILE A 40 7.14 12.32 -8.01
CA ILE A 40 6.30 11.49 -7.13
C ILE A 40 7.11 10.30 -6.67
N ARG A 41 7.24 10.11 -5.35
CA ARG A 41 7.89 8.95 -4.72
C ARG A 41 9.31 8.66 -5.27
N GLY A 42 10.04 9.70 -5.67
CA GLY A 42 11.38 9.61 -6.22
C GLY A 42 11.45 9.17 -7.68
N GLN A 43 10.32 9.16 -8.39
CA GLN A 43 10.24 9.09 -9.86
C GLN A 43 9.91 10.48 -10.41
N ARG A 44 10.39 10.77 -11.62
CA ARG A 44 10.17 12.05 -12.29
C ARG A 44 9.36 11.81 -13.56
N PHE A 45 8.29 12.59 -13.74
CA PHE A 45 7.40 12.53 -14.88
C PHE A 45 7.52 13.83 -15.65
N HIS A 46 7.85 13.75 -16.93
CA HIS A 46 8.14 14.92 -17.73
C HIS A 46 8.02 14.62 -19.22
N ASP A 47 7.39 15.56 -19.91
CA ASP A 47 7.37 15.69 -21.36
C ASP A 47 7.50 17.19 -21.65
N PRO A 48 8.53 17.64 -22.39
CA PRO A 48 8.79 19.06 -22.59
C PRO A 48 7.60 19.83 -23.16
N SER A 49 6.84 19.21 -24.07
CA SER A 49 5.69 19.85 -24.71
C SER A 49 4.53 20.00 -23.73
N THR A 50 4.01 18.88 -23.25
CA THR A 50 2.88 18.81 -22.32
C THR A 50 3.14 19.57 -21.02
N THR A 51 4.35 19.51 -20.46
CA THR A 51 4.65 20.24 -19.20
C THR A 51 4.73 21.75 -19.38
N THR A 52 5.18 22.23 -20.54
CA THR A 52 5.24 23.66 -20.84
C THR A 52 3.84 24.24 -21.00
N GLU A 53 2.97 23.53 -21.72
CA GLU A 53 1.54 23.86 -21.87
C GLU A 53 0.84 23.87 -20.50
N LEU A 54 0.99 22.79 -19.73
CA LEU A 54 0.44 22.70 -18.37
C LEU A 54 0.91 23.85 -17.47
N LEU A 55 2.18 24.25 -17.53
CA LEU A 55 2.69 25.36 -16.71
C LEU A 55 2.16 26.73 -17.16
N ALA A 56 1.99 26.92 -18.46
CA ALA A 56 1.41 28.15 -19.00
C ALA A 56 -0.04 28.30 -18.54
N ASP A 57 -0.82 27.23 -18.64
CA ASP A 57 -2.25 27.22 -18.33
C ASP A 57 -2.51 27.23 -16.82
N LEU A 58 -1.78 26.41 -16.06
CA LEU A 58 -1.96 26.29 -14.61
C LEU A 58 -1.28 27.42 -13.83
N GLY A 59 -0.38 28.16 -14.47
CA GLY A 59 0.33 29.30 -13.86
C GLY A 59 -0.60 30.34 -13.25
N LYS A 60 -1.81 30.50 -13.80
CA LYS A 60 -2.84 31.43 -13.30
C LYS A 60 -3.52 30.99 -12.00
N PHE A 61 -3.55 29.68 -11.72
CA PHE A 61 -4.15 29.11 -10.51
C PHE A 61 -3.16 28.99 -9.36
N GLY A 62 -1.85 29.13 -9.63
CA GLY A 62 -0.82 29.09 -8.61
C GLY A 62 -0.91 30.25 -7.64
N MET A 63 -0.76 29.98 -6.34
CA MET A 63 -0.68 31.04 -5.34
C MET A 63 0.55 31.90 -5.58
N VAL A 64 0.38 33.19 -5.89
CA VAL A 64 1.48 34.14 -6.18
C VAL A 64 2.53 34.17 -5.06
N ARG A 65 2.09 34.03 -3.79
CA ARG A 65 3.00 33.97 -2.62
C ARG A 65 3.89 32.73 -2.57
N ALA A 66 3.46 31.62 -3.16
CA ALA A 66 4.19 30.35 -3.18
C ALA A 66 5.15 30.26 -4.37
N GLN A 67 5.07 31.20 -5.32
CA GLN A 67 5.98 31.25 -6.46
C GLN A 67 7.32 31.86 -6.04
N ARG A 68 8.40 31.33 -6.60
CA ARG A 68 9.75 31.88 -6.39
C ARG A 68 9.82 33.28 -6.99
N LYS A 69 10.35 34.23 -6.22
CA LYS A 69 10.54 35.63 -6.64
C LYS A 69 11.88 35.76 -7.38
N GLY A 70 11.84 36.22 -8.62
CA GLY A 70 13.02 36.43 -9.47
C GLY A 70 12.63 36.52 -10.95
N VAL A 71 13.45 37.20 -11.76
CA VAL A 71 13.23 37.28 -13.22
C VAL A 71 13.54 35.92 -13.89
N THR A 72 14.51 35.18 -13.34
CA THR A 72 14.94 33.86 -13.83
C THR A 72 14.27 32.70 -13.09
N SER A 73 13.38 32.96 -12.14
CA SER A 73 12.78 31.87 -11.37
C SER A 73 11.72 31.14 -12.18
N SER A 74 11.91 29.83 -12.32
CA SER A 74 10.90 28.95 -12.91
C SER A 74 9.61 28.99 -12.10
N ARG A 75 8.47 29.07 -12.78
CA ARG A 75 7.15 28.95 -12.16
C ARG A 75 6.97 27.55 -11.58
N SER A 76 6.37 27.48 -10.40
CA SER A 76 5.99 26.23 -9.74
C SER A 76 4.53 26.31 -9.32
N VAL A 77 3.74 25.29 -9.65
CA VAL A 77 2.30 25.24 -9.36
C VAL A 77 1.99 23.95 -8.62
N ILE A 78 1.15 24.02 -7.58
CA ILE A 78 0.65 22.81 -6.91
C ILE A 78 -0.46 22.23 -7.78
N VAL A 79 -0.32 20.97 -8.15
CA VAL A 79 -1.26 20.24 -9.00
C VAL A 79 -1.64 18.93 -8.33
N THR A 80 -2.90 18.54 -8.49
CA THR A 80 -3.39 17.25 -8.02
C THR A 80 -3.09 16.18 -9.06
N VAL A 81 -2.39 15.13 -8.66
CA VAL A 81 -1.93 14.05 -9.54
C VAL A 81 -2.54 12.74 -9.11
N THR A 82 -3.07 12.01 -10.08
CA THR A 82 -3.58 10.64 -9.92
C THR A 82 -2.56 9.67 -10.49
N ALA A 83 -2.04 8.78 -9.67
CA ALA A 83 -1.07 7.76 -10.07
C ALA A 83 -1.68 6.36 -9.96
N PRO A 84 -1.76 5.59 -11.06
CA PRO A 84 -2.27 4.22 -11.02
C PRO A 84 -1.38 3.35 -10.12
N SER A 85 -1.97 2.51 -9.27
CA SER A 85 -1.20 1.73 -8.29
C SER A 85 -0.37 0.59 -8.91
N TRP A 86 -0.85 0.06 -10.04
CA TRP A 86 -0.27 -1.08 -10.74
C TRP A 86 0.78 -0.69 -11.78
N ASN A 87 0.77 0.56 -12.26
CA ASN A 87 1.70 1.06 -13.28
C ASN A 87 2.37 2.36 -12.82
N ALA A 88 3.70 2.45 -12.99
CA ALA A 88 4.46 3.67 -12.73
C ALA A 88 4.98 4.34 -14.02
N ASP A 89 4.57 3.87 -15.20
CA ASP A 89 5.00 4.37 -16.52
C ASP A 89 4.50 5.79 -16.80
N HIS A 90 3.34 6.15 -16.25
CA HIS A 90 2.72 7.45 -16.45
C HIS A 90 1.92 7.86 -15.21
N VAL A 91 1.62 9.15 -15.12
CA VAL A 91 0.70 9.74 -14.13
C VAL A 91 -0.30 10.64 -14.82
N TYR A 92 -1.41 10.91 -14.13
CA TYR A 92 -2.47 11.78 -14.63
C TYR A 92 -2.50 13.07 -13.82
N VAL A 93 -2.17 14.19 -14.45
CA VAL A 93 -2.26 15.52 -13.84
C VAL A 93 -3.66 16.08 -14.08
N TRP A 94 -4.33 16.54 -13.03
CA TRP A 94 -5.64 17.18 -13.14
C TRP A 94 -5.52 18.60 -13.70
N HIS A 95 -6.24 18.86 -14.79
CA HIS A 95 -6.40 20.19 -15.37
C HIS A 95 -7.77 20.79 -14.97
N PRO A 96 -7.83 21.85 -14.15
CA PRO A 96 -9.06 22.36 -13.59
C PRO A 96 -9.96 23.09 -14.60
N GLU A 97 -9.39 23.71 -15.63
CA GLU A 97 -10.15 24.48 -16.63
C GLU A 97 -10.82 23.54 -17.65
N GLU A 98 -10.03 22.71 -18.32
CA GLU A 98 -10.52 21.64 -19.20
C GLU A 98 -11.30 20.52 -18.48
N ARG A 99 -11.23 20.46 -17.14
CA ARG A 99 -11.80 19.37 -16.32
C ARG A 99 -11.38 17.98 -16.79
N ARG A 100 -10.14 17.87 -17.27
CA ARG A 100 -9.57 16.65 -17.85
C ARG A 100 -8.29 16.26 -17.11
N GLN A 101 -8.03 14.97 -17.08
CA GLN A 101 -6.75 14.44 -16.65
C GLN A 101 -5.81 14.30 -17.83
N ILE A 102 -4.67 14.99 -17.77
CA ILE A 102 -3.61 14.99 -18.78
C ILE A 102 -2.56 13.96 -18.37
N MET A 103 -2.21 13.07 -19.29
CA MET A 103 -1.24 12.01 -19.05
C MET A 103 0.18 12.57 -19.19
N LEU A 104 1.03 12.29 -18.20
CA LEU A 104 2.43 12.66 -18.21
C LEU A 104 3.31 11.40 -18.10
N PRO A 105 4.19 11.12 -19.08
CA PRO A 105 5.03 9.94 -19.07
C PRO A 105 6.19 10.08 -18.06
N ASN A 106 6.71 8.94 -17.62
CA ASN A 106 7.91 8.89 -16.80
C ASN A 106 9.16 9.26 -17.63
N TRP A 107 10.09 9.98 -17.02
CA TRP A 107 11.35 10.38 -17.64
C TRP A 107 12.25 9.19 -18.00
N ASP A 108 12.23 8.12 -17.19
CA ASP A 108 13.02 6.91 -17.41
C ASP A 108 12.13 5.73 -17.88
N PRO A 109 11.67 5.72 -19.15
CA PRO A 109 10.74 4.70 -19.63
C PRO A 109 11.34 3.30 -19.56
N ASN A 110 12.64 3.14 -19.85
CA ASN A 110 13.29 1.83 -19.87
C ASN A 110 13.33 1.15 -18.50
N TYR A 111 13.58 1.93 -17.44
CA TYR A 111 13.63 1.41 -16.07
C TYR A 111 12.23 1.07 -15.55
N VAL A 112 11.25 1.90 -15.87
CA VAL A 112 9.93 1.86 -15.23
C VAL A 112 8.92 1.01 -16.00
N LYS A 113 9.12 0.76 -17.29
CA LYS A 113 8.20 0.01 -18.16
C LYS A 113 7.66 -1.26 -17.49
N GLY A 114 6.33 -1.31 -17.31
CA GLY A 114 5.62 -2.46 -16.76
C GLY A 114 5.93 -2.75 -15.29
N THR A 115 6.37 -1.75 -14.53
CA THR A 115 6.61 -1.89 -13.09
C THR A 115 5.54 -1.19 -12.27
N SER A 116 5.18 -1.80 -11.14
CA SER A 116 4.33 -1.16 -10.13
C SER A 116 5.16 -0.33 -9.17
N TRP A 117 4.52 0.65 -8.51
CA TRP A 117 5.13 1.44 -7.45
C TRP A 117 5.70 0.61 -6.30
N TYR A 118 5.03 -0.51 -6.00
CA TYR A 118 5.51 -1.46 -5.00
C TYR A 118 6.85 -2.06 -5.42
N LEU A 119 6.95 -2.50 -6.68
CA LEU A 119 8.15 -3.12 -7.23
C LEU A 119 9.31 -2.14 -7.30
N LEU A 120 9.07 -0.90 -7.75
CA LEU A 120 10.08 0.17 -7.74
C LEU A 120 10.66 0.43 -6.35
N ARG A 121 9.80 0.47 -5.33
CA ARG A 121 10.24 0.61 -3.93
C ARG A 121 11.11 -0.57 -3.52
N LYS A 122 10.77 -1.79 -3.93
CA LYS A 122 11.56 -2.99 -3.61
C LYS A 122 12.90 -3.04 -4.31
N ILE A 123 12.98 -2.62 -5.58
CA ILE A 123 14.25 -2.49 -6.29
C ILE A 123 15.14 -1.49 -5.58
N LYS A 124 14.60 -0.33 -5.18
CA LYS A 124 15.37 0.68 -4.44
C LYS A 124 15.85 0.17 -3.08
N GLU A 125 15.00 -0.54 -2.34
CA GLU A 125 15.37 -1.20 -1.09
C GLU A 125 16.46 -2.26 -1.30
N PHE A 126 16.40 -3.02 -2.40
CA PHE A 126 17.39 -4.04 -2.77
C PHE A 126 18.74 -3.43 -3.16
N ALA A 127 18.74 -2.43 -4.05
CA ALA A 127 19.94 -1.71 -4.48
C ALA A 127 20.66 -1.09 -3.28
N LYS A 128 19.92 -0.49 -2.34
CA LYS A 128 20.48 0.04 -1.10
C LYS A 128 21.10 -1.04 -0.22
N LYS A 129 20.50 -2.23 -0.12
CA LYS A 129 21.05 -3.34 0.67
C LYS A 129 22.31 -3.93 0.07
N GLN A 130 22.39 -3.98 -1.25
CA GLN A 130 23.53 -4.50 -2.00
C GLN A 130 24.60 -3.43 -2.30
N ASN A 131 24.40 -2.19 -1.82
CA ASN A 131 25.25 -1.03 -2.10
C ASN A 131 25.53 -0.84 -3.61
N MET A 132 24.53 -1.10 -4.45
CA MET A 132 24.63 -0.90 -5.90
C MET A 132 24.47 0.59 -6.24
N ALA A 133 25.15 1.04 -7.29
CA ALA A 133 24.90 2.35 -7.87
C ALA A 133 23.42 2.46 -8.32
N PHE A 134 22.80 3.63 -8.10
CA PHE A 134 21.39 3.87 -8.44
C PHE A 134 21.18 5.30 -8.98
N HIS A 135 22.19 5.83 -9.66
CA HIS A 135 22.18 7.21 -10.12
C HIS A 135 21.77 7.32 -11.58
N SER A 136 22.38 6.51 -12.45
CA SER A 136 22.09 6.52 -13.89
C SER A 136 20.89 5.63 -14.24
N SER A 137 20.27 5.87 -15.40
CA SER A 137 19.18 5.04 -15.92
C SER A 137 19.64 3.59 -16.15
N ALA A 138 20.89 3.40 -16.59
CA ALA A 138 21.51 2.09 -16.78
C ALA A 138 21.71 1.36 -15.44
N ASP A 139 22.19 2.05 -14.40
CA ASP A 139 22.39 1.45 -13.07
C ASP A 139 21.05 0.99 -12.47
N ARG A 140 19.99 1.79 -12.65
CA ARG A 140 18.63 1.45 -12.19
C ARG A 140 18.11 0.21 -12.90
N LEU A 141 18.34 0.10 -14.21
CA LEU A 141 17.97 -1.08 -14.99
C LEU A 141 18.77 -2.32 -14.54
N GLN A 142 20.07 -2.18 -14.30
CA GLN A 142 20.90 -3.26 -13.76
C GLN A 142 20.42 -3.71 -12.38
N ALA A 143 20.08 -2.77 -11.48
CA ALA A 143 19.52 -3.08 -10.18
C ALA A 143 18.16 -3.79 -10.28
N ARG A 144 17.33 -3.43 -11.27
CA ARG A 144 16.08 -4.12 -11.57
C ARG A 144 16.34 -5.56 -12.01
N GLN A 145 17.26 -5.78 -12.95
CA GLN A 145 17.63 -7.11 -13.43
C GLN A 145 18.16 -7.98 -12.28
N ALA A 146 19.14 -7.47 -11.53
CA ALA A 146 19.70 -8.17 -10.38
C ALA A 146 18.65 -8.51 -9.31
N PHE A 147 17.67 -7.62 -9.09
CA PHE A 147 16.57 -7.89 -8.16
C PHE A 147 15.66 -9.03 -8.65
N LEU A 148 15.31 -9.04 -9.94
CA LEU A 148 14.48 -10.09 -10.53
C LEU A 148 15.21 -11.43 -10.54
N GLU A 149 16.50 -11.45 -10.88
CA GLU A 149 17.35 -12.63 -10.81
C GLU A 149 17.46 -13.16 -9.37
N ALA A 150 17.64 -12.28 -8.39
CA ALA A 150 17.69 -12.67 -6.98
C ALA A 150 16.37 -13.29 -6.49
N ILE A 151 15.23 -12.82 -7.00
CA ILE A 151 13.93 -13.43 -6.70
C ILE A 151 13.76 -14.76 -7.43
N GLY A 152 14.13 -14.84 -8.71
CA GLY A 152 14.02 -16.04 -9.53
C GLY A 152 14.89 -17.19 -9.01
N ASN A 153 16.11 -16.87 -8.57
CA ASN A 153 17.06 -17.81 -8.00
C ASN A 153 16.84 -18.09 -6.50
N ALA A 154 15.79 -17.53 -5.88
CA ALA A 154 15.53 -17.73 -4.47
C ALA A 154 15.28 -19.23 -4.19
N PRO A 155 15.97 -19.84 -3.22
CA PRO A 155 15.90 -21.29 -3.04
C PRO A 155 14.50 -21.74 -2.63
N ILE A 156 14.10 -22.94 -3.06
CA ILE A 156 12.82 -23.58 -2.70
C ILE A 156 12.73 -23.90 -1.19
N THR A 157 13.82 -23.72 -0.44
CA THR A 157 13.84 -23.77 1.03
C THR A 157 13.38 -22.48 1.70
N ALA A 158 13.25 -21.37 0.96
CA ALA A 158 12.68 -20.13 1.49
C ALA A 158 11.26 -20.35 2.05
N LYS A 159 10.80 -19.48 2.95
CA LYS A 159 9.47 -19.63 3.53
C LYS A 159 8.42 -19.51 2.42
N PHE A 160 7.48 -20.45 2.34
CA PHE A 160 6.41 -20.43 1.34
C PHE A 160 5.67 -19.09 1.26
N ALA A 161 5.44 -18.46 2.42
CA ALA A 161 4.80 -17.15 2.49
C ALA A 161 5.60 -16.03 1.81
N GLU A 162 6.94 -16.11 1.82
CA GLU A 162 7.81 -15.13 1.17
C GLU A 162 7.81 -15.37 -0.35
N ARG A 163 7.95 -16.63 -0.78
CA ARG A 163 7.81 -16.98 -2.20
C ARG A 163 6.46 -16.51 -2.79
N ARG A 164 5.35 -16.79 -2.08
CA ARG A 164 4.02 -16.36 -2.50
C ARG A 164 3.89 -14.84 -2.62
N ARG A 165 4.61 -14.07 -1.80
CA ARG A 165 4.62 -12.60 -1.89
C ARG A 165 5.39 -12.10 -3.11
N HIS A 166 6.45 -12.81 -3.51
CA HIS A 166 7.32 -12.42 -4.62
C HIS A 166 6.86 -12.96 -5.97
N ALA A 167 6.07 -14.04 -6.02
CA ALA A 167 5.57 -14.64 -7.25
C ALA A 167 4.91 -13.64 -8.23
N PRO A 168 4.05 -12.69 -7.79
CA PRO A 168 3.46 -11.71 -8.72
C PRO A 168 4.45 -10.75 -9.38
N MET A 169 5.70 -10.69 -8.89
CA MET A 169 6.75 -9.84 -9.45
C MET A 169 7.54 -10.54 -10.56
N LEU A 170 7.52 -11.87 -10.58
CA LEU A 170 8.25 -12.71 -11.53
C LEU A 170 7.44 -13.03 -12.80
N ASP A 171 6.11 -13.01 -12.71
CA ASP A 171 5.22 -13.33 -13.83
C ASP A 171 4.77 -12.03 -14.54
N PRO A 172 5.47 -11.57 -15.60
CA PRO A 172 4.92 -10.56 -16.48
C PRO A 172 3.87 -11.23 -17.36
N ARG A 173 2.66 -11.39 -16.81
CA ARG A 173 1.52 -12.12 -17.38
C ARG A 173 1.75 -13.64 -17.37
N PRO A 174 0.84 -14.43 -16.76
CA PRO A 174 0.85 -15.87 -16.99
C PRO A 174 0.44 -16.12 -18.45
N GLU A 175 1.42 -16.14 -19.34
CA GLU A 175 1.22 -16.70 -20.68
C GLU A 175 1.28 -18.22 -20.54
N LEU A 176 0.27 -18.88 -21.11
CA LEU A 176 0.23 -20.33 -21.15
C LEU A 176 1.44 -20.82 -21.94
N ILE A 177 2.33 -21.56 -21.27
CA ILE A 177 3.48 -22.18 -21.92
C ILE A 177 2.93 -23.22 -22.92
N PRO A 178 3.47 -23.31 -24.15
CA PRO A 178 3.08 -24.36 -25.10
C PRO A 178 3.32 -25.75 -24.48
N GLY A 179 2.25 -26.45 -24.12
CA GLY A 179 2.30 -27.76 -23.45
C GLY A 179 1.36 -27.91 -22.26
N ASP A 180 0.97 -26.80 -21.61
CA ASP A 180 -0.06 -26.83 -20.57
C ASP A 180 -1.45 -26.86 -21.21
N THR A 181 -2.13 -28.00 -21.09
CA THR A 181 -3.50 -28.14 -21.58
C THR A 181 -4.47 -27.60 -20.54
N VAL A 182 -5.04 -26.40 -20.77
CA VAL A 182 -6.20 -25.94 -19.99
C VAL A 182 -7.39 -26.77 -20.42
N LYS A 183 -7.63 -27.87 -19.70
CA LYS A 183 -8.94 -28.51 -19.74
C LYS A 183 -9.87 -27.62 -18.95
N ILE A 184 -10.72 -26.87 -19.65
CA ILE A 184 -11.96 -26.40 -19.07
C ILE A 184 -12.73 -27.67 -18.76
N ILE A 185 -12.58 -28.15 -17.53
CA ILE A 185 -13.48 -29.15 -17.00
C ILE A 185 -14.75 -28.36 -16.77
N ASP A 186 -15.65 -28.41 -17.75
CA ASP A 186 -17.06 -28.20 -17.50
C ASP A 186 -17.43 -29.26 -16.47
N ALA A 187 -17.25 -28.92 -15.19
CA ALA A 187 -17.81 -29.73 -14.13
C ALA A 187 -19.30 -29.67 -14.38
N ASP A 188 -19.84 -30.73 -14.97
CA ASP A 188 -21.26 -30.96 -15.12
C ASP A 188 -21.92 -30.56 -13.81
N LYS A 189 -22.72 -29.49 -13.89
CA LYS A 189 -23.75 -29.06 -12.93
C LYS A 189 -23.78 -29.85 -11.61
N TYR A 190 -22.73 -29.75 -10.80
CA TYR A 190 -22.93 -29.85 -9.37
C TYR A 190 -23.38 -28.46 -9.00
N ASP A 191 -24.70 -28.28 -9.10
CA ASP A 191 -25.46 -27.33 -8.32
C ASP A 191 -24.87 -27.39 -6.90
N VAL A 192 -23.89 -26.54 -6.59
CA VAL A 192 -23.49 -26.34 -5.21
C VAL A 192 -24.77 -25.79 -4.61
N PRO A 193 -25.51 -26.55 -3.78
CA PRO A 193 -26.81 -26.11 -3.35
C PRO A 193 -26.59 -24.77 -2.66
N HIS A 194 -27.09 -23.69 -3.27
CA HIS A 194 -27.17 -22.38 -2.63
C HIS A 194 -28.32 -22.41 -1.62
N GLU A 195 -28.37 -23.46 -0.79
CA GLU A 195 -29.05 -23.36 0.48
C GLU A 195 -28.22 -22.37 1.31
N THR A 196 -28.87 -21.31 1.75
CA THR A 196 -28.27 -20.34 2.65
C THR A 196 -27.70 -21.09 3.85
N ALA A 197 -26.36 -21.19 3.94
CA ALA A 197 -25.66 -21.93 5.00
C ALA A 197 -25.91 -21.40 6.42
N ALA A 198 -26.76 -20.37 6.57
CA ALA A 198 -27.11 -19.76 7.84
C ALA A 198 -28.59 -19.38 7.85
N GLU A 199 -29.38 -20.07 8.67
CA GLU A 199 -30.68 -19.56 9.11
C GLU A 199 -30.46 -18.37 10.05
N ARG A 200 -31.16 -17.26 9.78
CA ARG A 200 -31.20 -16.12 10.71
C ARG A 200 -31.99 -16.52 11.95
N THR A 201 -31.29 -16.87 13.03
CA THR A 201 -31.93 -17.05 14.33
C THR A 201 -32.34 -15.69 14.90
N SER A 202 -33.59 -15.57 15.37
CA SER A 202 -34.16 -14.33 15.96
C SER A 202 -33.54 -13.89 17.28
N LYS A 203 -32.69 -14.73 17.90
CA LYS A 203 -32.04 -14.44 19.18
C LYS A 203 -30.68 -13.79 18.96
N PRO A 204 -30.30 -12.76 19.74
CA PRO A 204 -28.95 -12.22 19.72
C PRO A 204 -27.98 -13.25 20.29
N ARG A 205 -27.39 -14.08 19.43
CA ARG A 205 -26.35 -15.03 19.80
C ARG A 205 -25.01 -14.32 19.76
N VAL A 206 -24.49 -13.89 20.91
CA VAL A 206 -23.06 -13.56 21.03
C VAL A 206 -22.31 -14.87 20.77
N PRO A 207 -21.46 -14.97 19.72
CA PRO A 207 -20.71 -16.18 19.46
C PRO A 207 -19.87 -16.50 20.69
N ALA A 208 -20.03 -17.70 21.26
CA ALA A 208 -19.13 -18.16 22.30
C ALA A 208 -17.71 -18.06 21.76
N LYS A 209 -16.81 -17.36 22.46
CA LYS A 209 -15.41 -17.23 22.03
C LYS A 209 -14.85 -18.63 21.85
N SER A 210 -14.61 -19.02 20.60
CA SER A 210 -14.03 -20.33 20.28
C SER A 210 -12.74 -20.51 21.07
N PRO A 211 -12.45 -21.71 21.59
CA PRO A 211 -11.16 -21.97 22.23
C PRO A 211 -10.04 -21.59 21.27
N ARG A 212 -9.06 -20.85 21.78
CA ARG A 212 -7.93 -20.36 20.97
C ARG A 212 -7.20 -21.56 20.36
N ARG A 213 -6.85 -21.51 19.08
CA ARG A 213 -6.06 -22.58 18.42
C ARG A 213 -4.79 -22.84 19.25
N GLY A 214 -4.62 -24.08 19.73
CA GLY A 214 -3.55 -24.46 20.65
C GLY A 214 -3.93 -24.52 22.14
N GLY A 215 -5.20 -24.27 22.49
CA GLY A 215 -5.78 -24.54 23.80
C GLY A 215 -5.04 -23.86 24.97
N ALA A 216 -5.00 -24.56 26.11
CA ALA A 216 -4.41 -24.05 27.35
C ALA A 216 -2.94 -23.64 27.21
N LYS A 217 -2.17 -24.34 26.37
CA LYS A 217 -0.75 -24.04 26.12
C LYS A 217 -0.57 -22.69 25.42
N ALA A 218 -1.41 -22.38 24.43
CA ALA A 218 -1.39 -21.10 23.74
C ALA A 218 -1.81 -19.94 24.66
N THR A 219 -2.74 -20.17 25.59
CA THR A 219 -3.13 -19.16 26.58
C THR A 219 -2.02 -18.92 27.61
N LYS A 220 -1.35 -19.97 28.12
CA LYS A 220 -0.23 -19.84 29.07
C LYS A 220 0.91 -19.01 28.46
N LYS A 221 1.34 -19.35 27.23
CA LYS A 221 2.37 -18.60 26.51
C LYS A 221 1.97 -17.13 26.26
N ALA A 222 0.70 -16.87 25.93
CA ALA A 222 0.22 -15.51 25.73
C ALA A 222 0.24 -14.68 27.04
N VAL A 223 -0.12 -15.29 28.17
CA VAL A 223 -0.03 -14.64 29.48
C VAL A 223 1.43 -14.35 29.84
N GLU A 224 2.31 -15.33 29.70
CA GLU A 224 3.75 -15.17 29.96
C GLU A 224 4.37 -14.05 29.10
N THR A 225 4.07 -14.01 27.81
CA THR A 225 4.55 -12.92 26.93
C THR A 225 4.01 -11.56 27.32
N ARG A 226 2.74 -11.46 27.77
CA ARG A 226 2.17 -10.21 28.28
C ARG A 226 2.87 -9.75 29.55
N VAL A 227 3.13 -10.67 30.48
CA VAL A 227 3.86 -10.36 31.73
C VAL A 227 5.27 -9.88 31.41
N LYS A 228 5.99 -10.56 30.50
CA LYS A 228 7.32 -10.12 30.05
C LYS A 228 7.31 -8.74 29.41
N ASN A 229 6.35 -8.46 28.53
CA ASN A 229 6.25 -7.16 27.86
C ASN A 229 5.84 -6.03 28.83
N LEU A 230 4.98 -6.32 29.81
CA LEU A 230 4.64 -5.37 30.87
C LEU A 230 5.84 -5.08 31.77
N ALA A 231 6.58 -6.12 32.18
CA ALA A 231 7.79 -5.98 32.97
C ALA A 231 8.87 -5.16 32.23
N ALA A 232 9.06 -5.41 30.93
CA ALA A 232 9.97 -4.61 30.10
C ALA A 232 9.53 -3.15 29.97
N LYS A 233 8.22 -2.88 29.92
CA LYS A 233 7.67 -1.52 29.88
C LYS A 233 7.83 -0.78 31.22
N THR A 234 7.75 -1.50 32.36
CA THR A 234 7.97 -0.91 33.69
C THR A 234 9.44 -0.82 34.08
N ALA A 235 10.31 -1.68 33.54
CA ALA A 235 11.74 -1.67 33.81
C ALA A 235 12.52 -0.67 32.92
N ALA A 236 11.90 -0.15 31.86
CA ALA A 236 12.44 0.98 31.13
C ALA A 236 12.30 2.25 32.00
N PRO A 237 13.39 2.85 32.50
CA PRO A 237 13.29 4.16 33.12
C PRO A 237 12.75 5.15 32.10
N SER A 238 11.85 6.03 32.54
CA SER A 238 11.35 7.14 31.73
C SER A 238 12.53 7.89 31.11
N ALA A 239 12.80 7.64 29.83
CA ALA A 239 13.81 8.37 29.09
C ALA A 239 13.49 9.87 29.20
N PRO A 240 14.50 10.74 29.41
CA PRO A 240 14.25 12.18 29.48
C PRO A 240 13.58 12.61 28.19
N ILE A 241 12.54 13.42 28.34
CA ILE A 241 11.79 14.04 27.27
C ILE A 241 12.78 14.82 26.40
N GLN A 242 13.21 14.24 25.29
CA GLN A 242 13.81 15.01 24.22
C GLN A 242 12.71 15.87 23.64
N GLN A 243 12.75 17.16 23.96
CA GLN A 243 11.94 18.20 23.34
C GLN A 243 12.15 18.11 21.83
N LYS A 244 11.18 17.53 21.13
CA LYS A 244 11.10 17.62 19.68
C LYS A 244 10.25 18.86 19.37
N LEU A 245 10.85 19.86 18.75
CA LEU A 245 10.14 21.03 18.20
C LEU A 245 8.96 20.56 17.32
N PRO A 246 7.82 21.28 17.33
CA PRO A 246 6.63 20.87 16.61
C PRO A 246 6.66 21.35 15.16
N ASP A 247 6.68 20.43 14.20
CA ASP A 247 6.22 20.74 12.85
C ASP A 247 4.73 20.38 12.75
N SER A 248 3.96 21.46 12.68
CA SER A 248 2.52 21.51 12.51
C SER A 248 2.09 21.09 11.11
N THR A 249 1.15 20.14 11.02
CA THR A 249 -0.10 20.23 10.25
C THR A 249 -0.91 18.97 10.53
N GLY A 250 -2.09 19.15 11.13
CA GLY A 250 -2.79 18.12 11.88
C GLY A 250 -3.97 17.46 11.17
N VAL A 251 -4.30 16.26 11.66
CA VAL A 251 -5.66 15.75 11.90
C VAL A 251 -5.58 14.95 13.21
N PRO A 252 -6.52 15.07 14.16
CA PRO A 252 -6.33 14.63 15.55
C PRO A 252 -6.50 13.11 15.66
N SER A 253 -5.50 12.43 16.19
CA SER A 253 -5.72 11.13 16.82
C SER A 253 -5.65 11.34 18.32
N ASP A 254 -6.78 11.16 19.00
CA ASP A 254 -6.86 11.04 20.45
C ASP A 254 -5.88 9.96 20.93
N LYS A 255 -4.69 10.40 21.32
CA LYS A 255 -3.81 9.64 22.21
C LYS A 255 -3.87 10.32 23.54
N VAL A 256 -4.77 9.81 24.38
CA VAL A 256 -4.79 10.09 25.82
C VAL A 256 -3.37 9.85 26.34
N VAL A 257 -2.72 10.94 26.75
CA VAL A 257 -1.42 10.93 27.41
C VAL A 257 -1.66 10.40 28.82
N GLY A 258 -1.22 9.17 29.07
CA GLY A 258 -1.30 8.54 30.39
C GLY A 258 -0.44 9.28 31.40
N THR A 259 -1.07 10.03 32.29
CA THR A 259 -0.46 10.58 33.51
C THR A 259 -0.13 9.46 34.50
N VAL A 260 0.72 9.79 35.48
CA VAL A 260 1.35 8.93 36.50
C VAL A 260 0.42 7.92 37.22
N GLN A 261 -0.90 8.05 37.10
CA GLN A 261 -1.90 7.09 37.58
C GLN A 261 -1.93 5.75 36.81
N GLU A 262 -1.39 5.65 35.60
CA GLU A 262 -1.39 4.38 34.83
C GLU A 262 -0.41 3.33 35.36
N THR A 263 0.69 3.72 36.01
CA THR A 263 1.71 2.78 36.51
C THR A 263 1.26 2.07 37.78
N ALA A 264 0.56 2.76 38.68
CA ALA A 264 -0.08 2.16 39.86
C ALA A 264 -1.17 1.15 39.44
N ASN A 265 -2.02 1.53 38.48
CA ASN A 265 -3.04 0.65 37.91
C ASN A 265 -2.47 -0.57 37.16
N ALA A 266 -1.25 -0.47 36.62
CA ALA A 266 -0.58 -1.59 35.96
C ALA A 266 -0.05 -2.65 36.96
N ALA A 267 0.45 -2.22 38.12
CA ALA A 267 0.89 -3.12 39.19
C ALA A 267 -0.28 -3.89 39.81
N ASP A 268 -1.42 -3.23 40.03
CA ASP A 268 -2.64 -3.87 40.56
C ASP A 268 -3.25 -4.85 39.55
N ARG A 269 -3.20 -4.53 38.25
CA ARG A 269 -3.60 -5.45 37.18
C ARG A 269 -2.69 -6.69 37.10
N LEU A 270 -1.40 -6.55 37.36
CA LEU A 270 -0.46 -7.67 37.43
C LEU A 270 -0.75 -8.59 38.63
N LYS A 271 -1.02 -8.03 39.83
CA LYS A 271 -1.45 -8.81 41.00
C LYS A 271 -2.74 -9.58 40.71
N ALA A 272 -3.77 -8.92 40.18
CA ALA A 272 -5.04 -9.56 39.85
C ALA A 272 -4.94 -10.69 38.79
N ILE A 273 -4.00 -10.58 37.84
CA ILE A 273 -3.72 -11.64 36.87
C ILE A 273 -3.01 -12.81 37.54
N MET A 274 -2.01 -12.56 38.39
CA MET A 274 -1.30 -13.62 39.12
C MET A 274 -2.20 -14.37 40.09
N ASP A 275 -3.11 -13.69 40.78
CA ASP A 275 -4.07 -14.32 41.69
C ASP A 275 -5.11 -15.18 40.95
N ARG A 276 -5.52 -14.79 39.74
CA ARG A 276 -6.37 -15.62 38.87
C ARG A 276 -5.67 -16.86 38.35
N VAL A 277 -4.35 -16.82 38.15
CA VAL A 277 -3.58 -18.01 37.76
C VAL A 277 -3.50 -18.96 38.94
N LYS A 278 -3.16 -18.49 40.15
CA LYS A 278 -3.12 -19.30 41.37
C LYS A 278 -4.45 -19.97 41.69
N LYS A 279 -5.57 -19.27 41.53
CA LYS A 279 -6.91 -19.82 41.81
C LYS A 279 -7.35 -20.90 40.81
N LYS A 280 -6.71 -20.99 39.64
CA LYS A 280 -7.03 -21.95 38.59
C LYS A 280 -6.20 -23.24 38.65
N ASP A 281 -5.12 -23.23 39.42
CA ASP A 281 -4.27 -24.40 39.67
C ASP A 281 -4.65 -25.12 40.99
N ALA A 282 -5.64 -24.60 41.73
CA ALA A 282 -6.14 -25.15 43.01
C ALA A 282 -7.52 -25.85 42.92
N ASN A 283 -8.06 -25.99 41.71
CA ASN A 283 -9.27 -26.76 41.36
C ASN A 283 -8.93 -27.69 40.19
#